data_AF-A0A5E4L4G9-F1
#
_entry.id   AF-A0A5E4L4G9-F1
#
_cell.length_a   1.000
_cell.length_b   1.000
_cell.length_c   1.000
_cell.angle_alpha   90.00
_cell.angle_beta   90.00
_cell.angle_gamma   90.00
#
_symmetry.space_group_name_H-M   'P 1'
#
loop_
_entity.id
_entity.type
_entity.pdbx_description
1 polymer ?
#
loop_
_entity_poly.entity_id
_entity_poly.type
_entity_poly.pdbx_seq_one_letter_code
_entity_poly.pdbx_strand_id
1 'polypeptide(L)'
;MGRVGVGEGGSGCSGAESTIKHITCTHHYNSYIIKQYSGTLSGTNMKIYFAGSIRGGRSILFEYQQIIALLKKSGHDVVSEHVASSKLEEVEAKLTDEEIFKNDIGFIDECDCVVADVTVPSIGVGYEISYAVSRGKRVLCLYKEGTNVSAMVIGNRRVRGIPYLNISDLEKSLPLHLEKMISPDLKEKAMKYYDDFKEQDFVVKPSLPILYFGDIEAYFDSEIKIITVGKNPSGKEFELSKSGNSFSRFPEWNESRHNLTQILNNYFKKEPYRNWFNSYEPILNGADCSFYHNKKYKNRAIHTDMCSPLATKPTWSKLDDGKQKLLFERGFELWELLLKELQPDVILISVPHGLFKKVVKSEGTPFHTIGGNRNNGNLRKPYEVYEHVFKINETKSARVFYGQAANTPFGTISNQESP
;
A
#
# COMPACT_ATOMS: atom_id res chain seq x y z
N MET A 1 -12.77 73.23 22.79
CA MET A 1 -13.91 73.23 21.87
C MET A 1 -13.38 73.70 20.52
N GLY A 2 -12.89 72.81 19.64
CA GLY A 2 -13.62 72.17 18.53
C GLY A 2 -13.69 73.14 17.34
N ARG A 3 -13.30 72.87 16.08
CA ARG A 3 -12.87 71.69 15.30
C ARG A 3 -11.98 72.24 14.15
N VAL A 4 -10.99 71.49 13.66
CA VAL A 4 -10.64 71.42 12.23
C VAL A 4 -10.08 70.01 11.98
N GLY A 5 -10.64 69.32 10.99
CA GLY A 5 -10.29 67.93 10.67
C GLY A 5 -9.19 67.79 9.64
N VAL A 6 -8.55 66.62 9.62
CA VAL A 6 -7.80 66.06 8.50
C VAL A 6 -7.87 64.53 8.59
N GLY A 7 -8.36 63.90 7.52
CA GLY A 7 -7.70 62.80 6.81
C GLY A 7 -7.49 61.41 7.45
N GLU A 8 -7.85 60.42 6.62
CA GLU A 8 -7.26 59.09 6.47
C GLU A 8 -7.77 57.92 7.34
N GLY A 9 -8.08 56.81 6.65
CA GLY A 9 -8.40 55.53 7.27
C GLY A 9 -9.37 54.65 6.49
N GLY A 10 -9.18 54.48 5.18
CA GLY A 10 -9.85 53.41 4.44
C GLY A 10 -9.13 52.07 4.67
N SER A 11 -9.79 51.11 5.31
CA SER A 11 -9.42 49.70 5.27
C SER A 11 -10.65 48.87 4.91
N GLY A 12 -10.67 48.42 3.65
CA GLY A 12 -11.67 47.52 3.13
C GLY A 12 -11.54 46.13 3.75
N CYS A 13 -12.63 45.64 4.32
CA CYS A 13 -12.85 44.22 4.53
C CYS A 13 -13.26 43.57 3.21
N SER A 14 -12.34 42.92 2.52
CA SER A 14 -12.63 42.02 1.39
C SER A 14 -11.65 40.86 1.38
N GLY A 15 -11.88 39.87 2.25
CA GLY A 15 -10.99 38.72 2.40
C GLY A 15 -11.63 37.42 2.91
N ALA A 16 -12.95 37.27 2.87
CA ALA A 16 -13.64 36.09 3.43
C ALA A 16 -14.46 35.26 2.41
N GLU A 17 -14.62 35.71 1.15
CA GLU A 17 -15.50 35.02 0.18
C GLU A 17 -14.80 34.06 -0.79
N SER A 18 -13.46 34.05 -0.87
CA SER A 18 -12.73 33.14 -1.79
C SER A 18 -12.43 31.76 -1.19
N THR A 19 -12.42 31.62 0.14
CA THR A 19 -12.13 30.34 0.82
C THR A 19 -13.34 29.41 0.86
N ILE A 20 -14.57 29.95 0.82
CA ILE A 20 -15.82 29.17 0.89
C ILE A 20 -16.16 28.49 -0.45
N LYS A 21 -15.69 29.01 -1.59
CA LYS A 21 -15.87 28.40 -2.92
C LYS A 21 -14.94 27.20 -3.18
N HIS A 22 -13.80 27.10 -2.49
CA HIS A 22 -12.91 25.95 -2.63
C HIS A 22 -13.35 24.73 -1.79
N ILE A 23 -14.02 24.95 -0.65
CA ILE A 23 -14.52 23.88 0.24
C ILE A 23 -15.81 23.24 -0.32
N THR A 24 -16.64 24.02 -1.02
CA THR A 24 -17.87 23.53 -1.65
C THR A 24 -17.60 22.71 -2.92
N CYS A 25 -16.52 23.02 -3.66
CA CYS A 25 -16.12 22.25 -4.85
C CYS A 25 -15.60 20.84 -4.49
N THR A 26 -14.89 20.68 -3.37
CA THR A 26 -14.40 19.37 -2.89
C THR A 26 -15.51 18.44 -2.40
N HIS A 27 -16.56 18.98 -1.76
CA HIS A 27 -17.74 18.20 -1.36
C HIS A 27 -18.58 17.73 -2.56
N HIS A 28 -18.72 18.56 -3.59
CA HIS A 28 -19.40 18.17 -4.83
C HIS A 28 -18.58 17.14 -5.64
N TYR A 29 -17.25 17.26 -5.64
CA TYR A 29 -16.35 16.29 -6.30
C TYR A 29 -16.37 14.92 -5.62
N ASN A 30 -16.30 14.87 -4.29
CA ASN A 30 -16.31 13.60 -3.54
C ASN A 30 -17.66 12.87 -3.63
N SER A 31 -18.78 13.60 -3.63
CA SER A 31 -20.10 12.99 -3.84
C SER A 31 -20.31 12.49 -5.28
N TYR A 32 -19.63 13.09 -6.26
CA TYR A 32 -19.64 12.63 -7.66
C TYR A 32 -18.81 11.35 -7.87
N ILE A 33 -17.62 11.26 -7.24
CA ILE A 33 -16.80 10.04 -7.23
C ILE A 33 -17.59 8.90 -6.57
N ILE A 34 -18.13 9.09 -5.36
CA ILE A 34 -18.91 8.04 -4.67
C ILE A 34 -20.14 7.60 -5.49
N LYS A 35 -20.82 8.51 -6.20
CA LYS A 35 -21.95 8.15 -7.07
C LYS A 35 -21.53 7.43 -8.34
N GLN A 36 -20.44 7.80 -9.02
CA GLN A 36 -19.99 7.08 -10.22
C GLN A 36 -19.47 5.67 -9.91
N TYR A 37 -18.84 5.47 -8.74
CA TYR A 37 -18.34 4.16 -8.29
C TYR A 37 -19.39 3.30 -7.55
N SER A 38 -20.56 3.86 -7.22
CA SER A 38 -21.68 3.08 -6.66
C SER A 38 -22.34 2.12 -7.67
N GLY A 39 -22.07 2.31 -8.97
CA GLY A 39 -22.38 1.33 -10.00
C GLY A 39 -21.26 0.30 -10.10
N THR A 40 -21.37 -0.81 -9.37
CA THR A 40 -20.49 -1.99 -9.38
C THR A 40 -19.12 -1.87 -8.68
N LEU A 41 -19.09 -1.37 -7.43
CA LEU A 41 -18.21 -2.00 -6.44
C LEU A 41 -18.85 -3.35 -6.09
N SER A 42 -18.38 -4.45 -6.69
CA SER A 42 -18.64 -5.78 -6.13
C SER A 42 -17.76 -5.96 -4.88
N GLY A 43 -17.92 -5.08 -3.88
CA GLY A 43 -17.26 -5.22 -2.60
C GLY A 43 -17.77 -6.50 -1.95
N THR A 44 -16.87 -7.39 -1.56
CA THR A 44 -17.24 -8.55 -0.76
C THR A 44 -17.87 -8.04 0.54
N ASN A 45 -19.16 -8.31 0.76
CA ASN A 45 -19.78 -8.08 2.06
C ASN A 45 -19.00 -8.93 3.09
N MET A 46 -18.46 -8.29 4.13
CA MET A 46 -17.68 -8.93 5.18
C MET A 46 -18.43 -8.81 6.49
N LYS A 47 -18.39 -9.87 7.30
CA LYS A 47 -18.73 -9.80 8.71
C LYS A 47 -17.55 -9.21 9.48
N ILE A 48 -17.74 -8.06 10.10
CA ILE A 48 -16.71 -7.33 10.82
C ILE A 48 -17.03 -7.33 12.32
N TYR A 49 -16.08 -7.83 13.12
CA TYR A 49 -16.08 -7.60 14.56
C TYR A 49 -15.36 -6.29 14.86
N PHE A 50 -16.10 -5.28 15.32
CA PHE A 50 -15.53 -4.04 15.81
C PHE A 50 -15.20 -4.13 17.30
N ALA A 51 -13.94 -3.87 17.66
CA ALA A 51 -13.46 -3.86 19.04
C ALA A 51 -13.06 -2.44 19.46
N GLY A 52 -13.36 -2.07 20.71
CA GLY A 52 -13.00 -0.78 21.27
C GLY A 52 -12.95 -0.84 22.79
N SER A 53 -12.18 0.07 23.42
CA SER A 53 -12.12 0.13 24.88
C SER A 53 -13.48 0.53 25.45
N ILE A 54 -14.11 -0.38 26.19
CA ILE A 54 -15.43 -0.20 26.82
C ILE A 54 -15.28 0.59 28.13
N ARG A 55 -14.76 -0.05 29.19
CA ARG A 55 -14.65 0.54 30.54
C ARG A 55 -13.75 1.78 30.61
N GLY A 56 -12.77 1.91 29.71
CA GLY A 56 -11.81 3.02 29.67
C GLY A 56 -11.98 4.00 28.50
N GLY A 57 -12.77 3.65 27.48
CA GLY A 57 -12.82 4.38 26.21
C GLY A 57 -14.13 5.12 25.95
N ARG A 58 -15.01 5.28 26.94
CA ARG A 58 -16.28 6.02 26.77
C ARG A 58 -16.11 7.48 26.33
N SER A 59 -14.95 8.08 26.60
CA SER A 59 -14.60 9.41 26.12
C SER A 59 -14.50 9.52 24.59
N ILE A 60 -14.33 8.40 23.87
CA ILE A 60 -14.27 8.35 22.40
C ILE A 60 -15.41 7.53 21.77
N LEU A 61 -16.51 7.35 22.51
CA LEU A 61 -17.68 6.60 22.04
C LEU A 61 -18.26 7.16 20.73
N PHE A 62 -18.21 8.49 20.56
CA PHE A 62 -18.71 9.14 19.35
C PHE A 62 -17.88 8.77 18.11
N GLU A 63 -16.57 8.60 18.26
CA GLU A 63 -15.71 8.09 17.20
C GLU A 63 -16.01 6.63 16.88
N TYR A 64 -16.25 5.77 17.88
CA TYR A 64 -16.66 4.37 17.63
C TYR A 64 -17.95 4.31 16.80
N GLN A 65 -18.95 5.13 17.13
CA GLN A 65 -20.20 5.21 16.37
C GLN A 65 -19.96 5.62 14.91
N GLN A 66 -19.08 6.59 14.69
CA GLN A 66 -18.72 7.03 13.33
C GLN A 66 -17.96 5.95 12.56
N ILE A 67 -17.02 5.23 13.19
CA ILE A 67 -16.28 4.14 12.55
C ILE A 67 -17.23 3.02 12.14
N ILE A 68 -18.13 2.59 13.03
CA ILE A 68 -19.14 1.56 12.73
C ILE A 68 -20.06 2.02 11.59
N ALA A 69 -20.48 3.29 11.59
CA ALA A 69 -21.28 3.85 10.50
C ALA A 69 -20.54 3.82 9.16
N LEU A 70 -19.23 4.11 9.14
CA LEU A 70 -18.39 4.02 7.94
C LEU A 70 -18.29 2.57 7.42
N LEU A 71 -18.06 1.60 8.31
CA LEU A 71 -18.02 0.18 7.96
C LEU A 71 -19.32 -0.28 7.29
N LYS A 72 -20.47 0.09 7.87
CA LYS A 72 -21.79 -0.21 7.32
C LYS A 72 -22.07 0.50 6.01
N LYS A 73 -21.71 1.78 5.89
CA LYS A 73 -21.84 2.57 4.65
C LYS A 73 -21.03 1.94 3.51
N SER A 74 -19.95 1.24 3.83
CA SER A 74 -19.13 0.50 2.86
C SER A 74 -19.71 -0.88 2.48
N GLY A 75 -20.89 -1.24 2.99
CA GLY A 75 -21.59 -2.47 2.62
C GLY A 75 -21.20 -3.71 3.44
N HIS A 76 -20.59 -3.52 4.61
CA HIS A 76 -20.20 -4.61 5.52
C HIS A 76 -21.15 -4.77 6.70
N ASP A 77 -21.29 -6.00 7.19
CA ASP A 77 -22.09 -6.35 8.37
C ASP A 77 -21.23 -6.26 9.63
N VAL A 78 -21.55 -5.33 10.54
CA VAL A 78 -20.83 -5.21 11.83
C VAL A 78 -21.54 -6.04 12.88
N VAL A 79 -20.90 -7.09 13.41
CA VAL A 79 -21.55 -8.04 14.34
C VAL A 79 -21.53 -7.60 15.81
N SER A 80 -20.72 -6.58 16.15
CA SER A 80 -20.53 -6.06 17.51
C SER A 80 -20.96 -4.61 17.67
N GLU A 81 -22.00 -4.16 16.97
CA GLU A 81 -22.45 -2.75 17.01
C GLU A 81 -22.75 -2.24 18.43
N HIS A 82 -23.15 -3.16 19.32
CA HIS A 82 -23.44 -2.87 20.72
C HIS A 82 -22.22 -2.29 21.45
N VAL A 83 -20.98 -2.53 20.99
CA VAL A 83 -19.75 -1.92 21.53
C VAL A 83 -19.84 -0.39 21.57
N ALA A 84 -20.51 0.22 20.58
CA ALA A 84 -20.71 1.67 20.51
C ALA A 84 -22.03 2.18 21.14
N SER A 85 -22.72 1.32 21.90
CA SER A 85 -23.90 1.70 22.68
C SER A 85 -23.51 2.38 23.99
N SER A 86 -24.16 3.49 24.30
CA SER A 86 -24.03 4.16 25.61
C SER A 86 -24.59 3.34 26.77
N LYS A 87 -25.43 2.33 26.49
CA LYS A 87 -26.05 1.46 27.50
C LYS A 87 -25.34 0.11 27.67
N LEU A 88 -24.24 -0.11 26.94
CA LEU A 88 -23.59 -1.42 26.92
C LEU A 88 -23.15 -1.89 28.31
N GLU A 89 -22.58 -1.01 29.12
CA GLU A 89 -22.18 -1.34 30.50
C GLU A 89 -23.37 -1.79 31.35
N GLU A 90 -24.56 -1.23 31.16
CA GLU A 90 -25.78 -1.65 31.87
C GLU A 90 -26.31 -3.01 31.39
N VAL A 91 -26.04 -3.36 30.13
CA VAL A 91 -26.41 -4.66 29.54
C VAL A 91 -25.43 -5.73 30.01
N GLU A 92 -24.13 -5.47 29.90
CA GLU A 92 -23.06 -6.37 30.34
C GLU A 92 -23.09 -6.61 31.86
N ALA A 93 -23.49 -5.63 32.66
CA ALA A 93 -23.68 -5.81 34.10
C ALA A 93 -24.72 -6.88 34.47
N LYS A 94 -25.54 -7.34 33.51
CA LYS A 94 -26.53 -8.40 33.68
C LYS A 94 -26.06 -9.77 33.19
N LEU A 95 -24.88 -9.84 32.57
CA LEU A 95 -24.27 -11.07 32.08
C LEU A 95 -23.14 -11.50 33.04
N THR A 96 -22.89 -12.79 33.09
CA THR A 96 -21.70 -13.33 33.75
C THR A 96 -20.46 -13.09 32.89
N ASP A 97 -19.28 -13.03 33.53
CA ASP A 97 -18.01 -12.90 32.80
C ASP A 97 -17.80 -14.04 31.78
N GLU A 98 -18.29 -15.25 32.06
CA GLU A 98 -18.23 -16.41 31.16
C GLU A 98 -19.12 -16.22 29.92
N GLU A 99 -20.31 -15.66 30.08
CA GLU A 99 -21.22 -15.37 28.96
C GLU A 99 -20.66 -14.27 28.06
N ILE A 100 -20.11 -13.20 28.63
CA ILE A 100 -19.44 -12.14 27.86
C ILE A 100 -18.30 -12.75 27.03
N PHE A 101 -17.43 -13.52 27.68
CA PHE A 101 -16.32 -14.21 27.00
C PHE A 101 -16.80 -15.10 25.85
N LYS A 102 -17.80 -15.94 26.07
CA LYS A 102 -18.32 -16.86 25.04
C LYS A 102 -18.93 -16.11 23.86
N ASN A 103 -19.66 -15.02 24.12
CA ASN A 103 -20.28 -14.22 23.08
C ASN A 103 -19.22 -13.54 22.21
N ASP A 104 -18.24 -12.85 22.81
CA ASP A 104 -17.21 -12.12 22.09
C ASP A 104 -16.34 -13.06 21.24
N ILE A 105 -15.92 -14.19 21.81
CA ILE A 105 -15.18 -15.23 21.07
C ILE A 105 -16.01 -15.79 19.92
N GLY A 106 -17.31 -16.05 20.13
CA GLY A 106 -18.21 -16.51 19.09
C GLY A 106 -18.28 -15.53 17.91
N PHE A 107 -18.42 -14.23 18.19
CA PHE A 107 -18.42 -13.21 17.13
C PHE A 107 -17.08 -13.14 16.39
N ILE A 108 -15.95 -13.26 17.08
CA ILE A 108 -14.62 -13.26 16.45
C ILE A 108 -14.43 -14.50 15.57
N ASP A 109 -14.88 -15.68 16.01
CA ASP A 109 -14.79 -16.91 15.22
C ASP A 109 -15.65 -16.85 13.95
N GLU A 110 -16.79 -16.16 13.98
CA GLU A 110 -17.69 -16.01 12.83
C GLU A 110 -17.35 -14.84 11.88
N CYS A 111 -16.56 -13.87 12.32
CA CYS A 111 -16.21 -12.71 11.50
C CYS A 111 -15.18 -13.04 10.40
N ASP A 112 -15.16 -12.24 9.34
CA ASP A 112 -14.12 -12.26 8.30
C ASP A 112 -12.93 -11.37 8.68
N CYS A 113 -13.20 -10.29 9.43
CA CYS A 113 -12.20 -9.30 9.83
C CYS A 113 -12.51 -8.72 11.22
N VAL A 114 -11.47 -8.50 12.01
CA VAL A 114 -11.52 -7.67 13.22
C VAL A 114 -11.03 -6.27 12.89
N VAL A 115 -11.80 -5.25 13.26
CA VAL A 115 -11.39 -3.85 13.23
C VAL A 115 -11.38 -3.35 14.66
N ALA A 116 -10.20 -3.09 15.21
CA ALA A 116 -10.04 -2.67 16.60
C ALA A 116 -9.56 -1.22 16.67
N ASP A 117 -10.26 -0.36 17.40
CA ASP A 117 -9.67 0.91 17.83
C ASP A 117 -8.76 0.66 19.04
N VAL A 118 -7.48 1.02 18.89
CA VAL A 118 -6.44 0.85 19.91
C VAL A 118 -5.88 2.20 20.38
N THR A 119 -6.63 3.29 20.16
CA THR A 119 -6.28 4.63 20.66
C THR A 119 -6.24 4.64 22.19
N VAL A 120 -7.21 3.98 22.83
CA VAL A 120 -7.27 3.82 24.28
C VAL A 120 -6.83 2.40 24.67
N PRO A 121 -5.78 2.24 25.50
CA PRO A 121 -5.35 0.92 25.96
C PRO A 121 -6.49 0.11 26.60
N SER A 122 -6.62 -1.16 26.21
CA SER A 122 -7.62 -2.08 26.75
C SER A 122 -7.09 -3.51 26.73
N ILE A 123 -7.14 -4.18 27.90
CA ILE A 123 -6.74 -5.59 28.02
C ILE A 123 -7.68 -6.49 27.23
N GLY A 124 -8.99 -6.23 27.28
CA GLY A 124 -10.00 -6.98 26.52
C GLY A 124 -9.72 -6.90 25.02
N VAL A 125 -9.55 -5.69 24.49
CA VAL A 125 -9.21 -5.47 23.07
C VAL A 125 -7.89 -6.14 22.69
N GLY A 126 -6.87 -6.06 23.56
CA GLY A 126 -5.62 -6.77 23.36
C GLY A 126 -5.78 -8.29 23.29
N TYR A 127 -6.64 -8.86 24.13
CA TYR A 127 -6.98 -10.28 24.13
C TYR A 127 -7.71 -10.69 22.84
N GLU A 128 -8.72 -9.92 22.43
CA GLU A 128 -9.49 -10.13 21.19
C GLU A 128 -8.58 -10.10 19.95
N ILE A 129 -7.68 -9.12 19.86
CA ILE A 129 -6.68 -9.02 18.78
C ILE A 129 -5.80 -10.27 18.76
N SER A 130 -5.29 -10.70 19.92
CA SER A 130 -4.41 -11.87 20.01
C SER A 130 -5.15 -13.15 19.59
N TYR A 131 -6.38 -13.34 20.07
CA TYR A 131 -7.23 -14.46 19.70
C TYR A 131 -7.49 -14.46 18.19
N ALA A 132 -7.95 -13.35 17.62
CA ALA A 132 -8.22 -13.21 16.19
C ALA A 132 -7.00 -13.57 15.32
N VAL A 133 -5.81 -13.05 15.66
CA VAL A 133 -4.56 -13.39 14.96
C VAL A 133 -4.25 -14.89 15.05
N SER A 134 -4.48 -15.52 16.21
CA SER A 134 -4.25 -16.97 16.38
C SER A 134 -5.18 -17.83 15.53
N ARG A 135 -6.39 -17.32 15.24
CA ARG A 135 -7.39 -17.94 14.36
C ARG A 135 -7.16 -17.64 12.87
N GLY A 136 -6.08 -16.93 12.54
CA GLY A 136 -5.78 -16.51 11.17
C GLY A 136 -6.76 -15.46 10.64
N LYS A 137 -7.54 -14.82 11.53
CA LYS A 137 -8.43 -13.73 11.14
C LYS A 137 -7.61 -12.53 10.74
N ARG A 138 -8.17 -11.78 9.81
CA ARG A 138 -7.62 -10.51 9.41
C ARG A 138 -7.85 -9.47 10.51
N VAL A 139 -6.83 -8.70 10.87
CA VAL A 139 -6.93 -7.69 11.94
C VAL A 139 -6.43 -6.33 11.47
N LEU A 140 -7.30 -5.33 11.56
CA LEU A 140 -7.00 -3.92 11.33
C LEU A 140 -7.07 -3.16 12.66
N CYS A 141 -5.98 -2.51 13.07
CA CYS A 141 -5.92 -1.72 14.29
C CYS A 141 -5.88 -0.22 13.95
N LEU A 142 -6.95 0.49 14.28
CA LEU A 142 -7.09 1.93 14.09
C LEU A 142 -6.52 2.67 15.30
N TYR A 143 -5.82 3.77 15.10
CA TYR A 143 -5.38 4.61 16.20
C TYR A 143 -5.19 6.06 15.79
N LYS A 144 -5.50 6.99 16.70
CA LYS A 144 -5.20 8.41 16.48
C LYS A 144 -3.69 8.62 16.36
N GLU A 145 -3.26 9.35 15.33
CA GLU A 145 -1.85 9.69 15.14
C GLU A 145 -1.29 10.44 16.36
N GLY A 146 -0.03 10.16 16.70
CA GLY A 146 0.60 10.66 17.94
C GLY A 146 0.25 9.89 19.22
N THR A 147 -0.66 8.90 19.17
CA THR A 147 -0.97 8.04 20.33
C THR A 147 0.12 6.99 20.54
N ASN A 148 0.48 6.75 21.80
CA ASN A 148 1.38 5.66 22.16
C ASN A 148 0.63 4.31 22.18
N VAL A 149 0.62 3.64 21.03
CA VAL A 149 -0.02 2.33 20.85
C VAL A 149 0.90 1.21 21.33
N SER A 150 0.32 0.12 21.85
CA SER A 150 1.08 -1.06 22.27
C SER A 150 2.02 -1.58 21.18
N ALA A 151 3.32 -1.60 21.50
CA ALA A 151 4.35 -2.14 20.61
C ALA A 151 4.13 -3.63 20.28
N MET A 152 3.49 -4.40 21.16
CA MET A 152 3.14 -5.80 20.90
C MET A 152 2.06 -5.94 19.82
N VAL A 153 1.09 -5.00 19.79
CA VAL A 153 0.02 -5.01 18.79
C VAL A 153 0.55 -4.55 17.44
N ILE A 154 1.18 -3.38 17.37
CA ILE A 154 1.65 -2.79 16.10
C ILE A 154 2.89 -3.52 15.55
N GLY A 155 3.70 -4.14 16.41
CA GLY A 155 4.84 -4.96 16.00
C GLY A 155 4.46 -6.33 15.43
N ASN A 156 3.20 -6.76 15.60
CA ASN A 156 2.72 -8.02 15.06
C ASN A 156 2.48 -7.89 13.54
N ARG A 157 3.25 -8.60 12.71
CA ARG A 157 3.18 -8.52 11.23
C ARG A 157 1.83 -8.96 10.64
N ARG A 158 1.03 -9.73 11.39
CA ARG A 158 -0.33 -10.13 11.01
C ARG A 158 -1.39 -9.08 11.35
N VAL A 159 -1.02 -8.04 12.08
CA VAL A 159 -1.87 -6.89 12.38
C VAL A 159 -1.50 -5.75 11.44
N ARG A 160 -2.51 -5.10 10.86
CA ARG A 160 -2.31 -3.86 10.10
C ARG A 160 -2.69 -2.66 10.95
N GLY A 161 -1.69 -1.87 11.35
CA GLY A 161 -1.90 -0.56 11.97
C GLY A 161 -2.35 0.48 10.95
N ILE A 162 -3.38 1.25 11.28
CA ILE A 162 -3.93 2.32 10.46
C ILE A 162 -4.00 3.59 11.33
N PRO A 163 -3.01 4.49 11.22
CA PRO A 163 -3.08 5.79 11.88
C PRO A 163 -4.15 6.67 11.21
N TYR A 164 -4.83 7.50 12.00
CA TYR A 164 -5.75 8.53 11.49
C TYR A 164 -5.67 9.81 12.32
N LEU A 165 -5.86 10.99 11.70
CA LEU A 165 -5.97 12.26 12.43
C LEU A 165 -7.43 12.55 12.78
N ASN A 166 -8.33 12.22 11.85
CA ASN A 166 -9.76 12.43 11.99
C ASN A 166 -10.56 11.34 11.23
N ILE A 167 -11.87 11.31 11.44
CA ILE A 167 -12.77 10.31 10.81
C ILE A 167 -12.78 10.40 9.28
N SER A 168 -12.56 11.58 8.68
CA SER A 168 -12.50 11.73 7.22
C SER A 168 -11.28 11.01 6.61
N ASP A 169 -10.19 10.87 7.37
CA ASP A 169 -9.04 10.07 6.93
C ASP A 169 -9.38 8.58 6.89
N LEU A 170 -10.16 8.10 7.86
CA LEU A 170 -10.67 6.72 7.88
C LEU A 170 -11.68 6.46 6.77
N GLU A 171 -12.57 7.41 6.45
CA GLU A 171 -13.50 7.29 5.32
C GLU A 171 -12.77 7.02 4.00
N LYS A 172 -11.54 7.54 3.85
CA LYS A 172 -10.71 7.31 2.66
C LYS A 172 -9.85 6.06 2.75
N SER A 173 -9.25 5.79 3.91
CA SER A 173 -8.21 4.75 4.04
C SER A 173 -8.76 3.37 4.40
N LEU A 174 -9.82 3.31 5.22
CA LEU A 174 -10.34 2.05 5.74
C LEU A 174 -10.90 1.14 4.63
N PRO A 175 -11.66 1.63 3.63
CA PRO A 175 -12.11 0.80 2.51
C PRO A 175 -10.95 0.20 1.72
N LEU A 176 -9.88 0.96 1.49
CA LEU A 176 -8.71 0.48 0.73
C LEU A 176 -8.03 -0.68 1.41
N HIS A 177 -7.92 -0.58 2.73
CA HIS A 177 -7.45 -1.69 3.51
C HIS A 177 -8.42 -2.84 3.36
N LEU A 178 -9.69 -2.68 3.72
CA LEU A 178 -10.73 -3.71 3.67
C LEU A 178 -10.82 -4.44 2.31
N GLU A 179 -10.73 -3.71 1.21
CA GLU A 179 -10.82 -4.23 -0.16
C GLU A 179 -9.47 -4.69 -0.73
N LYS A 180 -8.37 -4.57 0.03
CA LYS A 180 -7.02 -5.00 -0.37
C LYS A 180 -6.58 -4.40 -1.71
N MET A 181 -6.83 -3.11 -1.93
CA MET A 181 -6.59 -2.45 -3.21
C MET A 181 -5.79 -1.15 -3.06
N ILE A 182 -5.26 -0.65 -4.19
CA ILE A 182 -4.73 0.71 -4.27
C ILE A 182 -5.84 1.75 -4.38
N SER A 183 -5.59 2.95 -3.86
CA SER A 183 -6.59 4.02 -3.78
C SER A 183 -7.07 4.53 -5.14
N PRO A 184 -8.35 4.93 -5.25
CA PRO A 184 -8.83 5.70 -6.39
C PRO A 184 -7.99 6.96 -6.67
N ASP A 185 -7.54 7.65 -5.63
CA ASP A 185 -6.69 8.84 -5.76
C ASP A 185 -5.34 8.51 -6.41
N LEU A 186 -4.65 7.43 -5.95
CA LEU A 186 -3.40 6.98 -6.56
C LEU A 186 -3.61 6.55 -8.02
N LYS A 187 -4.71 5.86 -8.32
CA LYS A 187 -5.08 5.49 -9.70
C LYS A 187 -5.31 6.72 -10.57
N GLU A 188 -6.03 7.72 -10.06
CA GLU A 188 -6.29 8.97 -10.77
C GLU A 188 -5.00 9.76 -11.01
N LYS A 189 -4.11 9.86 -10.01
CA LYS A 189 -2.80 10.49 -10.16
C LYS A 189 -1.94 9.77 -11.20
N ALA A 190 -1.96 8.43 -11.22
CA ALA A 190 -1.26 7.62 -12.22
C ALA A 190 -1.84 7.81 -13.63
N MET A 191 -3.16 7.92 -13.76
CA MET A 191 -3.82 8.20 -15.03
C MET A 191 -3.53 9.61 -15.54
N LYS A 192 -3.54 10.62 -14.65
CA LYS A 192 -3.14 11.98 -14.98
C LYS A 192 -1.68 12.02 -15.45
N TYR A 193 -0.79 11.34 -14.74
CA TYR A 193 0.60 11.19 -15.18
C TYR A 193 0.69 10.55 -16.57
N TYR A 194 -0.06 9.48 -16.83
CA TYR A 194 -0.12 8.88 -18.15
C TYR A 194 -0.60 9.86 -19.22
N ASP A 195 -1.70 10.58 -19.00
CA ASP A 195 -2.22 11.53 -19.98
C ASP A 195 -1.25 12.68 -20.29
N ASP A 196 -0.50 13.14 -19.29
CA ASP A 196 0.49 14.21 -19.47
C ASP A 196 1.72 13.76 -20.27
N PHE A 197 2.10 12.49 -20.22
CA PHE A 197 3.38 12.00 -20.74
C PHE A 197 3.29 10.93 -21.85
N LYS A 198 2.12 10.34 -22.12
CA LYS A 198 1.97 9.26 -23.11
C LYS A 198 2.37 9.64 -24.54
N GLU A 199 2.32 10.94 -24.87
CA GLU A 199 2.65 11.42 -26.21
C GLU A 199 4.14 11.68 -26.44
N GLN A 200 4.95 11.65 -25.39
CA GLN A 200 6.41 11.82 -25.52
C GLN A 200 6.99 10.77 -26.47
N ASP A 201 7.92 11.18 -27.34
CA ASP A 201 8.49 10.34 -28.41
C ASP A 201 9.31 9.15 -27.89
N PHE A 202 9.80 9.24 -26.65
CA PHE A 202 10.55 8.20 -25.95
C PHE A 202 9.70 7.31 -25.03
N VAL A 203 8.38 7.52 -24.96
CA VAL A 203 7.44 6.62 -24.28
C VAL A 203 6.98 5.53 -25.25
N VAL A 204 6.92 4.28 -24.77
CA VAL A 204 6.52 3.14 -25.59
C VAL A 204 5.09 3.33 -26.10
N LYS A 205 4.83 2.98 -27.36
CA LYS A 205 3.48 2.99 -27.95
C LYS A 205 3.14 1.60 -28.50
N PRO A 206 1.96 1.02 -28.17
CA PRO A 206 1.00 1.54 -27.18
C PRO A 206 1.56 1.46 -25.75
N SER A 207 0.97 2.20 -24.79
CA SER A 207 1.36 2.21 -23.38
C SER A 207 0.16 2.33 -22.44
N LEU A 208 0.42 2.12 -21.15
CA LEU A 208 -0.48 2.34 -20.02
C LEU A 208 0.36 2.66 -18.76
N PRO A 209 -0.20 3.29 -17.72
CA PRO A 209 0.52 3.52 -16.45
C PRO A 209 0.67 2.21 -15.68
N ILE A 210 1.90 1.79 -15.41
CA ILE A 210 2.22 0.57 -14.67
C ILE A 210 2.73 0.97 -13.28
N LEU A 211 1.83 0.98 -12.29
CA LEU A 211 2.20 1.22 -10.88
C LEU A 211 2.95 0.02 -10.29
N TYR A 212 2.51 -1.18 -10.63
CA TYR A 212 3.07 -2.43 -10.14
C TYR A 212 2.74 -3.60 -11.08
N PHE A 213 3.39 -4.73 -10.84
CA PHE A 213 3.08 -6.01 -11.46
C PHE A 213 2.83 -7.07 -10.38
N GLY A 214 1.66 -7.71 -10.39
CA GLY A 214 1.35 -8.88 -9.57
C GLY A 214 0.11 -8.76 -8.70
N ASP A 215 -0.23 -9.87 -8.04
CA ASP A 215 -1.51 -10.06 -7.34
C ASP A 215 -1.53 -9.33 -5.99
N ILE A 216 -2.17 -8.15 -5.94
CA ILE A 216 -2.15 -7.30 -4.75
C ILE A 216 -2.96 -7.86 -3.58
N GLU A 217 -4.02 -8.62 -3.86
CA GLU A 217 -4.83 -9.24 -2.81
C GLU A 217 -4.01 -10.31 -2.10
N ALA A 218 -3.37 -11.20 -2.87
CA ALA A 218 -2.54 -12.25 -2.31
C ALA A 218 -1.27 -11.70 -1.63
N TYR A 219 -0.75 -10.55 -2.09
CA TYR A 219 0.30 -9.81 -1.40
C TYR A 219 -0.16 -9.31 -0.03
N PHE A 220 -1.36 -8.72 0.08
CA PHE A 220 -1.87 -8.26 1.36
C PHE A 220 -2.18 -9.39 2.34
N ASP A 221 -2.49 -10.59 1.83
CA ASP A 221 -2.68 -11.81 2.61
C ASP A 221 -1.37 -12.51 3.01
N SER A 222 -0.23 -12.04 2.51
CA SER A 222 1.07 -12.62 2.85
C SER A 222 1.47 -12.34 4.29
N GLU A 223 2.07 -13.33 4.95
CA GLU A 223 2.65 -13.19 6.29
C GLU A 223 3.84 -12.22 6.30
N ILE A 224 4.59 -12.19 5.21
CA ILE A 224 5.67 -11.24 4.94
C ILE A 224 5.40 -10.57 3.60
N LYS A 225 5.23 -9.24 3.62
CA LYS A 225 4.96 -8.44 2.44
C LYS A 225 6.26 -8.04 1.77
N ILE A 226 6.60 -8.72 0.68
CA ILE A 226 7.85 -8.51 -0.06
C ILE A 226 7.55 -7.79 -1.37
N ILE A 227 8.21 -6.66 -1.60
CA ILE A 227 8.25 -6.06 -2.94
C ILE A 227 9.64 -6.21 -3.55
N THR A 228 9.67 -6.29 -4.88
CA THR A 228 10.89 -6.12 -5.66
C THR A 228 10.83 -4.77 -6.37
N VAL A 229 11.99 -4.14 -6.57
CA VAL A 229 12.07 -2.79 -7.13
C VAL A 229 13.01 -2.75 -8.33
N GLY A 230 12.44 -2.33 -9.47
CA GLY A 230 13.13 -1.98 -10.70
C GLY A 230 13.31 -0.47 -10.86
N LYS A 231 13.96 -0.07 -11.96
CA LYS A 231 14.12 1.35 -12.30
C LYS A 231 12.83 1.90 -12.92
N ASN A 232 12.37 1.22 -13.96
CA ASN A 232 11.33 1.68 -14.88
C ASN A 232 10.79 0.48 -15.66
N PRO A 233 9.49 0.45 -16.00
CA PRO A 233 8.95 -0.59 -16.86
C PRO A 233 9.70 -0.67 -18.18
N SER A 234 9.90 -1.89 -18.68
CA SER A 234 10.64 -2.14 -19.91
C SER A 234 9.76 -2.00 -21.14
N GLY A 235 10.31 -1.54 -22.27
CA GLY A 235 9.63 -1.68 -23.56
C GLY A 235 9.32 -3.14 -23.93
N LYS A 236 10.05 -4.10 -23.34
CA LYS A 236 9.78 -5.55 -23.49
C LYS A 236 8.41 -6.00 -22.96
N GLU A 237 7.75 -5.17 -22.15
CA GLU A 237 6.38 -5.44 -21.72
C GLU A 237 5.38 -5.38 -22.88
N PHE A 238 5.71 -4.65 -23.94
CA PHE A 238 4.86 -4.47 -25.12
C PHE A 238 5.40 -5.24 -26.36
N GLU A 239 6.67 -5.67 -26.34
CA GLU A 239 7.34 -6.38 -27.44
C GLU A 239 7.20 -7.91 -27.31
N LEU A 240 6.02 -8.46 -27.63
CA LEU A 240 5.80 -9.91 -27.73
C LEU A 240 5.73 -10.43 -29.18
N SER A 241 5.20 -9.62 -30.09
CA SER A 241 4.92 -10.03 -31.47
C SER A 241 5.99 -9.53 -32.44
N LYS A 242 6.25 -10.29 -33.51
CA LYS A 242 7.06 -9.82 -34.65
C LYS A 242 6.42 -8.61 -35.36
N SER A 243 5.11 -8.42 -35.18
CA SER A 243 4.31 -7.30 -35.70
C SER A 243 4.44 -6.00 -34.92
N GLY A 244 5.26 -5.96 -33.87
CA GLY A 244 5.53 -4.74 -33.09
C GLY A 244 4.92 -4.76 -31.70
N ASN A 245 4.87 -3.57 -31.10
CA ASN A 245 4.39 -3.36 -29.73
C ASN A 245 2.88 -3.59 -29.63
N SER A 246 2.43 -4.21 -28.55
CA SER A 246 1.00 -4.52 -28.31
C SER A 246 0.71 -4.67 -26.82
N PHE A 247 -0.57 -4.74 -26.45
CA PHE A 247 -1.01 -5.10 -25.10
C PHE A 247 -1.03 -6.61 -24.84
N SER A 248 -0.17 -7.40 -25.48
CA SER A 248 -0.22 -8.87 -25.36
C SER A 248 -0.03 -9.37 -23.92
N ARG A 249 0.79 -8.68 -23.10
CA ARG A 249 0.92 -8.94 -21.65
C ARG A 249 -0.15 -8.25 -20.78
N PHE A 250 -0.98 -7.41 -21.39
CA PHE A 250 -2.08 -6.69 -20.74
C PHE A 250 -3.39 -6.87 -21.54
N PRO A 251 -3.80 -8.11 -21.83
CA PRO A 251 -4.82 -8.39 -22.85
C PRO A 251 -6.23 -7.90 -22.48
N GLU A 252 -6.45 -7.64 -21.20
CA GLU A 252 -7.71 -7.10 -20.69
C GLU A 252 -7.79 -5.59 -20.90
N TRP A 253 -6.67 -4.89 -21.08
CA TRP A 253 -6.61 -3.42 -21.17
C TRP A 253 -7.57 -2.87 -22.23
N ASN A 254 -8.31 -1.83 -21.86
CA ASN A 254 -9.30 -1.22 -22.74
C ASN A 254 -9.35 0.30 -22.57
N GLU A 255 -10.05 0.96 -23.49
CA GLU A 255 -10.16 2.43 -23.53
C GLU A 255 -10.96 3.02 -22.37
N SER A 256 -11.78 2.23 -21.65
CA SER A 256 -12.52 2.71 -20.49
C SER A 256 -11.60 2.92 -19.28
N ARG A 257 -10.38 2.33 -19.27
CA ARG A 257 -9.33 2.51 -18.26
C ARG A 257 -9.68 2.04 -16.83
N HIS A 258 -10.95 1.70 -16.57
CA HIS A 258 -11.44 1.23 -15.27
C HIS A 258 -10.81 -0.09 -14.82
N ASN A 259 -10.28 -0.87 -15.76
CA ASN A 259 -9.67 -2.17 -15.50
C ASN A 259 -8.17 -2.10 -15.17
N LEU A 260 -7.59 -0.91 -14.95
CA LEU A 260 -6.16 -0.76 -14.66
C LEU A 260 -5.71 -1.72 -13.53
N THR A 261 -6.41 -1.72 -12.40
CA THR A 261 -6.03 -2.57 -11.26
C THR A 261 -6.10 -4.05 -11.62
N GLN A 262 -7.15 -4.48 -12.33
CA GLN A 262 -7.33 -5.86 -12.75
C GLN A 262 -6.17 -6.32 -13.64
N ILE A 263 -5.74 -5.51 -14.60
CA ILE A 263 -4.66 -5.89 -15.52
C ILE A 263 -3.31 -6.01 -14.81
N LEU A 264 -3.03 -5.14 -13.84
CA LEU A 264 -1.78 -5.18 -13.07
C LEU A 264 -1.76 -6.39 -12.13
N ASN A 265 -2.91 -6.71 -11.51
CA ASN A 265 -3.10 -7.91 -10.70
C ASN A 265 -2.90 -9.21 -11.49
N ASN A 266 -3.37 -9.23 -12.73
CA ASN A 266 -3.35 -10.42 -13.57
C ASN A 266 -2.03 -10.63 -14.32
N TYR A 267 -1.06 -9.71 -14.21
CA TYR A 267 0.16 -9.74 -15.01
C TYR A 267 0.91 -11.09 -14.98
N PHE A 268 1.11 -11.67 -13.79
CA PHE A 268 1.82 -12.96 -13.67
C PHE A 268 0.98 -14.17 -14.08
N LYS A 269 -0.31 -14.00 -14.36
CA LYS A 269 -1.21 -15.09 -14.77
C LYS A 269 -1.10 -15.40 -16.26
N LYS A 270 -0.80 -14.42 -17.10
CA LYS A 270 -0.81 -14.58 -18.56
C LYS A 270 0.45 -14.02 -19.21
N GLU A 271 1.36 -14.94 -19.54
CA GLU A 271 2.60 -14.66 -20.27
C GLU A 271 3.34 -13.41 -19.73
N PRO A 272 3.90 -13.45 -18.50
CA PRO A 272 4.73 -12.36 -17.99
C PRO A 272 6.11 -12.36 -18.66
N TYR A 273 6.89 -11.30 -18.47
CA TYR A 273 8.27 -11.21 -18.93
C TYR A 273 9.22 -12.09 -18.09
N ARG A 274 9.00 -13.41 -18.14
CA ARG A 274 9.60 -14.43 -17.28
C ARG A 274 11.12 -14.34 -17.19
N ASN A 275 11.81 -14.02 -18.29
CA ASN A 275 13.27 -13.92 -18.31
C ASN A 275 13.80 -12.87 -17.32
N TRP A 276 13.07 -11.79 -17.09
CA TRP A 276 13.40 -10.78 -16.10
C TRP A 276 12.95 -11.23 -14.71
N PHE A 277 11.67 -11.54 -14.53
CA PHE A 277 11.12 -11.82 -13.20
C PHE A 277 11.66 -13.09 -12.53
N ASN A 278 12.03 -14.10 -13.31
CA ASN A 278 12.61 -15.33 -12.77
C ASN A 278 13.98 -15.13 -12.12
N SER A 279 14.66 -14.00 -12.35
CA SER A 279 15.93 -13.73 -11.68
C SER A 279 15.77 -13.40 -10.19
N TYR A 280 14.58 -12.99 -9.75
CA TYR A 280 14.26 -12.77 -8.34
C TYR A 280 13.81 -14.04 -7.62
N GLU A 281 13.25 -15.02 -8.35
CA GLU A 281 12.63 -16.21 -7.76
C GLU A 281 13.58 -16.98 -6.81
N PRO A 282 14.89 -17.15 -7.06
CA PRO A 282 15.77 -17.82 -6.10
C PRO A 282 15.72 -17.21 -4.69
N ILE A 283 15.81 -15.87 -4.60
CA ILE A 283 15.77 -15.14 -3.33
C ILE A 283 14.36 -15.16 -2.74
N LEU A 284 13.34 -14.92 -3.57
CA LEU A 284 11.95 -14.94 -3.11
C LEU A 284 11.57 -16.30 -2.53
N ASN A 285 11.98 -17.38 -3.19
CA ASN A 285 11.69 -18.75 -2.78
C ASN A 285 12.34 -19.10 -1.43
N GLY A 286 13.54 -18.58 -1.15
CA GLY A 286 14.17 -18.70 0.18
C GLY A 286 13.35 -18.04 1.29
N ALA A 287 12.62 -16.97 0.95
CA ALA A 287 11.70 -16.26 1.84
C ALA A 287 10.24 -16.81 1.81
N ASP A 288 10.02 -18.05 1.34
CA ASP A 288 8.70 -18.67 1.18
C ASP A 288 7.73 -17.78 0.35
N CYS A 289 8.26 -17.17 -0.71
CA CYS A 289 7.58 -16.18 -1.53
C CYS A 289 7.79 -16.44 -3.04
N SER A 290 6.85 -16.02 -3.88
CA SER A 290 6.99 -16.06 -5.34
C SER A 290 6.08 -15.01 -5.98
N PHE A 291 6.39 -14.57 -7.19
CA PHE A 291 5.44 -13.80 -8.00
C PHE A 291 4.26 -14.65 -8.48
N TYR A 292 4.49 -15.95 -8.67
CA TYR A 292 3.57 -16.84 -9.35
C TYR A 292 2.65 -17.54 -8.36
N HIS A 293 1.36 -17.60 -8.68
CA HIS A 293 0.41 -18.32 -7.85
C HIS A 293 0.70 -19.83 -7.86
N ASN A 294 1.06 -20.39 -6.70
CA ASN A 294 1.29 -21.82 -6.53
C ASN A 294 1.08 -22.24 -5.07
N LYS A 295 0.81 -23.54 -4.82
CA LYS A 295 0.61 -24.06 -3.46
C LYS A 295 1.91 -24.23 -2.65
N LYS A 296 3.08 -24.02 -3.28
CA LYS A 296 4.38 -24.26 -2.65
C LYS A 296 4.76 -23.13 -1.71
N TYR A 297 4.49 -21.89 -2.08
CA TYR A 297 4.88 -20.72 -1.31
C TYR A 297 3.67 -20.03 -0.69
N LYS A 298 3.81 -19.56 0.55
CA LYS A 298 2.73 -18.87 1.28
C LYS A 298 2.61 -17.40 0.91
N ASN A 299 3.72 -16.73 0.64
CA ASN A 299 3.75 -15.29 0.35
C ASN A 299 3.71 -15.01 -1.16
N ARG A 300 3.24 -13.82 -1.52
CA ARG A 300 3.24 -13.30 -2.89
C ARG A 300 3.98 -11.98 -2.97
N ALA A 301 4.91 -11.93 -3.91
CA ALA A 301 5.65 -10.71 -4.21
C ALA A 301 4.93 -9.87 -5.26
N ILE A 302 5.14 -8.56 -5.18
CA ILE A 302 4.80 -7.61 -6.23
C ILE A 302 6.08 -6.95 -6.73
N HIS A 303 6.14 -6.63 -8.02
CA HIS A 303 7.19 -5.78 -8.57
C HIS A 303 6.71 -4.35 -8.74
N THR A 304 7.57 -3.39 -8.41
CA THR A 304 7.33 -1.96 -8.61
C THR A 304 8.53 -1.32 -9.30
N ASP A 305 8.34 -0.17 -9.93
CA ASP A 305 9.40 0.59 -10.56
C ASP A 305 9.45 2.01 -9.99
N MET A 306 10.64 2.46 -9.59
CA MET A 306 10.77 3.69 -8.81
C MET A 306 10.81 4.99 -9.61
N CYS A 307 11.21 4.98 -10.88
CA CYS A 307 11.46 6.21 -11.63
C CYS A 307 10.21 6.76 -12.32
N SER A 308 9.50 5.92 -13.06
CA SER A 308 8.27 6.30 -13.76
C SER A 308 7.38 5.08 -13.95
N PRO A 309 6.05 5.23 -13.89
CA PRO A 309 5.12 4.16 -14.22
C PRO A 309 5.03 3.91 -15.74
N LEU A 310 5.75 4.63 -16.59
CA LEU A 310 5.67 4.47 -18.05
C LEU A 310 6.88 3.73 -18.61
N ALA A 311 6.62 2.74 -19.46
CA ALA A 311 7.67 2.10 -20.21
C ALA A 311 8.29 3.06 -21.22
N THR A 312 9.61 3.05 -21.32
CA THR A 312 10.39 3.95 -22.17
C THR A 312 11.19 3.19 -23.23
N LYS A 313 11.37 3.81 -24.40
CA LYS A 313 12.19 3.32 -25.50
C LYS A 313 13.04 4.48 -26.04
N PRO A 314 14.39 4.42 -25.92
CA PRO A 314 15.17 3.33 -25.33
C PRO A 314 14.95 3.20 -23.81
N THR A 315 15.40 2.08 -23.23
CA THR A 315 15.28 1.82 -21.78
C THR A 315 15.81 2.96 -20.93
N TRP A 316 15.22 3.21 -19.76
CA TRP A 316 15.56 4.31 -18.82
C TRP A 316 17.04 4.74 -18.80
N SER A 317 17.97 3.82 -18.58
CA SER A 317 19.42 4.13 -18.50
C SER A 317 20.07 4.64 -19.79
N LYS A 318 19.36 4.59 -20.92
CA LYS A 318 19.78 5.09 -22.23
C LYS A 318 19.06 6.39 -22.62
N LEU A 319 18.09 6.84 -21.82
CA LEU A 319 17.52 8.17 -22.00
C LEU A 319 18.53 9.22 -21.55
N ASP A 320 18.53 10.36 -22.23
CA ASP A 320 19.28 11.53 -21.75
C ASP A 320 18.70 12.06 -20.42
N ASP A 321 19.53 12.81 -19.70
CA ASP A 321 19.20 13.30 -18.37
C ASP A 321 17.97 14.22 -18.35
N GLY A 322 17.71 14.94 -19.45
CA GLY A 322 16.54 15.81 -19.59
C GLY A 322 15.24 14.99 -19.60
N LYS A 323 15.21 13.93 -20.41
CA LYS A 323 14.08 12.99 -20.49
C LYS A 323 13.86 12.23 -19.18
N GLN A 324 14.94 11.77 -18.54
CA GLN A 324 14.84 11.13 -17.22
C GLN A 324 14.27 12.11 -16.19
N LYS A 325 14.79 13.34 -16.14
CA LYS A 325 14.32 14.37 -15.20
C LYS A 325 12.84 14.70 -15.41
N LEU A 326 12.40 14.80 -16.66
CA LEU A 326 11.00 15.09 -17.00
C LEU A 326 10.03 14.09 -16.38
N LEU A 327 10.37 12.81 -16.40
CA LEU A 327 9.52 11.74 -15.86
C LEU A 327 9.72 11.49 -14.36
N PHE A 328 10.94 11.69 -13.85
CA PHE A 328 11.37 11.18 -12.54
C PHE A 328 10.65 11.83 -11.36
N GLU A 329 10.49 13.15 -11.32
CA GLU A 329 9.97 13.83 -10.11
C GLU A 329 8.57 13.36 -9.73
N ARG A 330 7.62 13.50 -10.66
CA ARG A 330 6.24 13.03 -10.46
C ARG A 330 6.10 11.51 -10.47
N GLY A 331 6.98 10.81 -11.19
CA GLY A 331 6.98 9.34 -11.24
C GLY A 331 7.44 8.73 -9.91
N PHE A 332 8.46 9.31 -9.30
CA PHE A 332 8.98 8.91 -8.00
C PHE A 332 7.97 9.22 -6.89
N GLU A 333 7.30 10.38 -6.93
CA GLU A 333 6.21 10.70 -5.99
C GLU A 333 5.10 9.64 -6.02
N LEU A 334 4.69 9.19 -7.21
CA LEU A 334 3.70 8.09 -7.35
C LEU A 334 4.20 6.79 -6.72
N TRP A 335 5.49 6.48 -6.87
CA TRP A 335 6.07 5.30 -6.24
C TRP A 335 6.12 5.42 -4.72
N GLU A 336 6.44 6.59 -4.16
CA GLU A 336 6.39 6.83 -2.71
C GLU A 336 4.96 6.70 -2.15
N LEU A 337 3.96 7.22 -2.86
CA LEU A 337 2.54 7.02 -2.51
C LEU A 337 2.17 5.54 -2.55
N LEU A 338 2.61 4.81 -3.58
CA LEU A 338 2.39 3.37 -3.68
C LEU A 338 3.02 2.61 -2.50
N LEU A 339 4.23 2.96 -2.07
CA LEU A 339 4.86 2.33 -0.90
C LEU A 339 4.07 2.57 0.39
N LYS A 340 3.47 3.76 0.55
CA LYS A 340 2.58 4.07 1.68
C LYS A 340 1.31 3.23 1.66
N GLU A 341 0.81 2.84 0.49
CA GLU A 341 -0.35 1.95 0.40
C GLU A 341 0.02 0.47 0.57
N LEU A 342 1.14 0.03 -0.02
CA LEU A 342 1.62 -1.34 0.05
C LEU A 342 2.16 -1.72 1.45
N GLN A 343 2.81 -0.80 2.15
CA GLN A 343 3.42 -1.01 3.47
C GLN A 343 4.32 -2.28 3.52
N PRO A 344 5.29 -2.46 2.61
CA PRO A 344 6.13 -3.66 2.59
C PRO A 344 6.89 -3.87 3.90
N ASP A 345 7.13 -5.14 4.23
CA ASP A 345 8.07 -5.55 5.28
C ASP A 345 9.50 -5.61 4.72
N VAL A 346 9.63 -6.03 3.47
CA VAL A 346 10.90 -6.24 2.78
C VAL A 346 10.88 -5.61 1.39
N ILE A 347 11.96 -4.91 1.05
CA ILE A 347 12.21 -4.35 -0.28
C ILE A 347 13.47 -5.01 -0.85
N LEU A 348 13.33 -5.77 -1.93
CA LEU A 348 14.45 -6.32 -2.69
C LEU A 348 14.78 -5.40 -3.86
N ILE A 349 15.97 -4.83 -3.88
CA ILE A 349 16.34 -3.79 -4.84
C ILE A 349 17.72 -4.03 -5.45
N SER A 350 17.79 -3.94 -6.78
CA SER A 350 19.04 -4.04 -7.53
C SER A 350 19.06 -2.99 -8.63
N VAL A 351 19.46 -1.76 -8.25
CA VAL A 351 19.56 -0.59 -9.14
C VAL A 351 20.94 0.04 -9.03
N PRO A 352 21.36 0.92 -9.96
CA PRO A 352 22.65 1.60 -9.84
C PRO A 352 22.80 2.33 -8.50
N HIS A 353 23.98 2.25 -7.89
CA HIS A 353 24.25 2.80 -6.55
C HIS A 353 23.87 4.28 -6.39
N GLY A 354 24.13 5.09 -7.42
CA GLY A 354 23.79 6.50 -7.43
C GLY A 354 22.28 6.75 -7.38
N LEU A 355 21.46 5.86 -7.96
CA LEU A 355 20.01 5.92 -7.86
C LEU A 355 19.54 5.41 -6.49
N PHE A 356 20.10 4.29 -6.03
CA PHE A 356 19.80 3.73 -4.71
C PHE A 356 19.98 4.76 -3.59
N LYS A 357 21.13 5.47 -3.57
CA LYS A 357 21.43 6.51 -2.57
C LYS A 357 20.52 7.73 -2.62
N LYS A 358 19.85 8.01 -3.74
CA LYS A 358 18.84 9.08 -3.81
C LYS A 358 17.57 8.70 -3.06
N VAL A 359 17.26 7.40 -3.01
CA VAL A 359 16.02 6.85 -2.46
C VAL A 359 16.19 6.39 -1.02
N VAL A 360 17.20 5.55 -0.76
CA VAL A 360 17.44 4.95 0.55
C VAL A 360 18.54 5.74 1.26
N LYS A 361 18.13 6.56 2.22
CA LYS A 361 19.01 7.38 3.06
C LYS A 361 19.35 6.66 4.37
N SER A 362 19.94 5.47 4.27
CA SER A 362 20.44 4.73 5.43
C SER A 362 21.88 4.26 5.20
N GLU A 363 22.64 4.18 6.28
CA GLU A 363 23.88 3.41 6.29
C GLU A 363 23.52 1.93 6.17
N GLY A 364 24.22 1.21 5.29
CA GLY A 364 23.98 -0.20 5.04
C GLY A 364 24.87 -1.04 5.92
N THR A 365 24.33 -2.12 6.49
CA THR A 365 25.10 -3.14 7.18
C THR A 365 25.33 -4.32 6.24
N PRO A 366 26.55 -4.89 6.17
CA PRO A 366 26.76 -6.14 5.44
C PRO A 366 25.82 -7.22 5.99
N PHE A 367 25.02 -7.82 5.12
CA PHE A 367 24.04 -8.82 5.51
C PHE A 367 24.47 -10.22 5.10
N HIS A 368 24.86 -10.38 3.83
CA HIS A 368 25.25 -11.68 3.30
C HIS A 368 26.22 -11.53 2.13
N THR A 369 27.07 -12.52 1.94
CA THR A 369 28.02 -12.59 0.82
C THR A 369 27.76 -13.85 0.02
N ILE A 370 27.34 -13.67 -1.23
CA ILE A 370 26.99 -14.77 -2.13
C ILE A 370 28.16 -15.03 -3.07
N GLY A 371 28.66 -16.27 -3.02
CA GLY A 371 29.81 -16.70 -3.81
C GLY A 371 31.16 -16.40 -3.15
N GLY A 372 32.16 -17.19 -3.55
CA GLY A 372 33.52 -17.19 -3.00
C GLY A 372 34.35 -18.41 -3.41
N ASN A 373 33.73 -19.46 -3.97
CA ASN A 373 34.45 -20.68 -4.38
C ASN A 373 34.66 -20.77 -5.90
N ARG A 374 35.87 -21.24 -6.25
CA ARG A 374 36.40 -21.40 -7.61
C ARG A 374 35.50 -22.31 -8.45
N ASN A 375 35.08 -21.83 -9.62
CA ASN A 375 34.66 -22.69 -10.72
C ASN A 375 35.57 -22.38 -11.92
N ASN A 376 36.35 -23.38 -12.39
CA ASN A 376 37.33 -23.24 -13.47
C ASN A 376 38.39 -22.15 -13.28
N GLY A 377 39.02 -22.07 -12.10
CA GLY A 377 40.25 -21.29 -11.89
C GLY A 377 40.09 -19.75 -11.84
N ASN A 378 38.93 -19.19 -12.20
CA ASN A 378 38.68 -17.76 -12.09
C ASN A 378 37.98 -17.42 -10.76
N LEU A 379 38.57 -16.49 -9.99
CA LEU A 379 37.92 -15.92 -8.81
C LEU A 379 36.70 -15.10 -9.24
N ARG A 380 35.50 -15.58 -8.90
CA ARG A 380 34.30 -14.74 -8.94
C ARG A 380 34.38 -13.77 -7.76
N LYS A 381 34.29 -12.46 -8.02
CA LYS A 381 34.18 -11.48 -6.93
C LYS A 381 32.95 -11.81 -6.07
N PRO A 382 33.07 -11.80 -4.74
CA PRO A 382 31.94 -12.02 -3.85
C PRO A 382 30.82 -11.01 -4.14
N TYR A 383 29.57 -11.48 -4.15
CA TYR A 383 28.40 -10.63 -4.30
C TYR A 383 27.90 -10.24 -2.91
N GLU A 384 28.17 -8.99 -2.52
CA GLU A 384 27.77 -8.48 -1.21
C GLU A 384 26.35 -7.93 -1.24
N VAL A 385 25.54 -8.39 -0.30
CA VAL A 385 24.19 -7.91 -0.04
C VAL A 385 24.24 -7.09 1.24
N TYR A 386 23.72 -5.87 1.16
CA TYR A 386 23.62 -4.96 2.30
C TYR A 386 22.18 -4.84 2.75
N GLU A 387 21.99 -4.86 4.06
CA GLU A 387 20.72 -4.53 4.69
C GLU A 387 20.70 -3.04 5.04
N HIS A 388 19.56 -2.42 4.72
CA HIS A 388 19.25 -1.03 4.97
C HIS A 388 17.86 -0.94 5.59
N VAL A 389 17.52 0.24 6.12
CA VAL A 389 16.17 0.52 6.64
C VAL A 389 15.57 1.67 5.85
N PHE A 390 14.33 1.48 5.38
CA PHE A 390 13.57 2.51 4.68
C PHE A 390 12.31 2.85 5.49
N LYS A 391 12.21 4.10 5.96
CA LYS A 391 11.05 4.59 6.70
C LYS A 391 9.92 4.91 5.72
N ILE A 392 8.82 4.16 5.77
CA ILE A 392 7.64 4.36 4.90
C ILE A 392 6.73 5.46 5.49
N ASN A 393 6.52 5.42 6.80
CA ASN A 393 5.79 6.42 7.57
C ASN A 393 6.28 6.40 9.03
N GLU A 394 5.59 7.11 9.93
CA GLU A 394 6.00 7.22 11.33
C GLU A 394 6.09 5.88 12.06
N THR A 395 5.23 4.93 11.69
CA THR A 395 5.05 3.65 12.39
C THR A 395 5.54 2.44 11.62
N LYS A 396 5.85 2.60 10.32
CA LYS A 396 6.33 1.52 9.46
C LYS A 396 7.68 1.84 8.84
N SER A 397 8.58 0.89 9.00
CA SER A 397 9.83 0.80 8.24
C SER A 397 9.91 -0.56 7.55
N ALA A 398 10.55 -0.60 6.39
CA ALA A 398 10.88 -1.82 5.66
C ALA A 398 12.37 -2.11 5.77
N ARG A 399 12.71 -3.41 5.81
CA ARG A 399 14.09 -3.86 5.60
C ARG A 399 14.38 -3.85 4.11
N VAL A 400 15.46 -3.22 3.70
CA VAL A 400 15.84 -3.11 2.29
C VAL A 400 17.10 -3.90 2.05
N PHE A 401 17.03 -4.89 1.16
CA PHE A 401 18.18 -5.67 0.74
C PHE A 401 18.65 -5.16 -0.61
N TYR A 402 19.80 -4.50 -0.59
CA TYR A 402 20.43 -3.94 -1.77
C TYR A 402 21.48 -4.90 -2.30
N GLY A 403 21.28 -5.36 -3.53
CA GLY A 403 22.25 -6.14 -4.28
C GLY A 403 22.84 -5.33 -5.44
N GLN A 404 24.15 -5.44 -5.66
CA GLN A 404 24.83 -4.74 -6.75
C GLN A 404 24.13 -4.99 -8.09
N ALA A 405 23.91 -3.92 -8.87
CA ALA A 405 23.27 -3.99 -10.17
C ALA A 405 24.05 -4.89 -11.14
N ALA A 406 23.34 -5.78 -11.83
CA ALA A 406 23.87 -6.63 -12.90
C ALA A 406 22.96 -6.57 -14.15
N ASN A 407 23.21 -7.41 -15.17
CA ASN A 407 22.36 -7.47 -16.37
C ASN A 407 20.90 -7.83 -16.03
N THR A 408 20.70 -8.68 -15.02
CA THR A 408 19.40 -8.95 -14.40
C THR A 408 19.52 -8.79 -12.87
N PRO A 409 18.45 -8.38 -12.18
CA PRO A 409 18.44 -8.24 -10.73
C PRO A 409 18.83 -9.56 -10.09
N PHE A 410 19.82 -9.53 -9.19
CA PHE A 410 20.27 -10.73 -8.46
C PHE A 410 20.71 -11.90 -9.36
N GLY A 411 20.97 -11.66 -10.66
CA GLY A 411 21.25 -12.70 -11.66
C GLY A 411 22.54 -13.51 -11.44
N THR A 412 23.29 -13.19 -10.39
CA THR A 412 24.47 -13.92 -9.95
C THR A 412 24.19 -15.01 -8.93
N ILE A 413 22.97 -15.08 -8.39
CA ILE A 413 22.59 -15.91 -7.24
C ILE A 413 21.82 -17.13 -7.74
N SER A 414 22.30 -18.33 -7.40
CA SER A 414 21.60 -19.59 -7.70
C SER A 414 20.65 -20.02 -6.58
N ASN A 415 19.72 -20.96 -6.87
CA ASN A 415 18.83 -21.55 -5.87
C ASN A 415 19.57 -22.24 -4.71
N GLN A 416 20.81 -22.68 -4.93
CA GLN A 416 21.64 -23.32 -3.89
C GLN A 416 22.33 -22.32 -2.95
N GLU A 417 22.36 -21.04 -3.35
CA GLU A 417 23.06 -19.96 -2.65
C GLU A 417 22.07 -18.95 -2.02
N SER A 418 20.76 -19.22 -2.09
CA SER A 418 19.73 -18.38 -1.48
C SER A 418 19.49 -18.86 -0.03
N PRO A 419 19.72 -18.00 1.00
CA PRO A 419 19.62 -18.38 2.41
C PRO A 419 18.19 -18.65 2.88
#